data_AF-A0A094WJX2-F1
#
_entry.id   AF-A0A094WJX2-F1
#
_cell.length_a   1.000
_cell.length_b   1.000
_cell.length_c   1.000
_cell.angle_alpha   90.00
_cell.angle_beta   90.00
_cell.angle_gamma   90.00
#
_symmetry.space_group_name_H-M   'P 1'
#
loop_
_entity.id
_entity.type
_entity.pdbx_description
1 polymer ?
#
loop_
_entity_poly.entity_id
_entity_poly.type
_entity_poly.pdbx_seq_one_letter_code
_entity_poly.pdbx_strand_id
1 'polypeptide(L)'
;MNKVVKIIGGAFLIFIGITMILSLMGIHLGGLFGLIVGAGLLYWGYSRWQERGEWSFGTIIIIALGTLIIFGGLGGIISLLIGILLLYGGYRMITSKGKNRDVIEDDFDFDDSYQAKRKYDSFDDEFDRLMNK
;
A
#
# COMPACT_ATOMS: atom_id res chain seq x y z
N MET A 1 20.98 -11.49 6.54
CA MET A 1 21.19 -10.53 5.43
C MET A 1 22.02 -9.36 5.94
N ASN A 2 23.13 -9.02 5.29
CA ASN A 2 23.97 -7.89 5.71
C ASN A 2 23.14 -6.60 5.70
N LYS A 3 23.32 -5.73 6.72
CA LYS A 3 22.57 -4.47 6.85
C LYS A 3 22.62 -3.63 5.56
N VAL A 4 23.77 -3.64 4.90
CA VAL A 4 24.00 -2.97 3.60
C VAL A 4 23.08 -3.53 2.51
N VAL A 5 22.94 -4.85 2.39
CA VAL A 5 22.05 -5.49 1.41
C VAL A 5 20.58 -5.15 1.68
N LYS A 6 20.20 -5.05 2.96
CA LYS A 6 18.84 -4.67 3.37
C LYS A 6 18.53 -3.21 2.98
N ILE A 7 19.49 -2.31 3.19
CA ILE A 7 19.36 -0.90 2.83
C ILE A 7 19.31 -0.74 1.31
N ILE A 8 20.22 -1.36 0.57
CA ILE A 8 20.25 -1.30 -0.90
C ILE A 8 18.96 -1.88 -1.49
N GLY A 9 18.55 -3.08 -1.05
CA GLY A 9 17.32 -3.71 -1.53
C GLY A 9 16.07 -2.90 -1.23
N GLY A 10 15.98 -2.34 -0.01
CA GLY A 10 14.86 -1.47 0.37
C GLY A 10 14.85 -0.16 -0.42
N ALA A 11 16.01 0.45 -0.66
CA ALA A 11 16.13 1.68 -1.44
C ALA A 11 15.73 1.46 -2.91
N PHE A 12 16.13 0.33 -3.51
CA PHE A 12 15.66 -0.06 -4.84
C PHE A 12 14.14 -0.25 -4.89
N LEU A 13 13.56 -0.90 -3.88
CA LEU A 13 12.11 -1.12 -3.83
C LEU A 13 11.34 0.20 -3.73
N ILE A 14 11.80 1.11 -2.87
CA ILE A 14 11.24 2.47 -2.77
C ILE A 14 11.40 3.20 -4.09
N PHE A 15 12.58 3.15 -4.73
CA PHE A 15 12.82 3.81 -6.00
C PHE A 15 11.84 3.35 -7.08
N ILE A 16 11.68 2.03 -7.25
CA ILE A 16 10.73 1.45 -8.21
C ILE A 16 9.29 1.85 -7.86
N GLY A 17 8.91 1.81 -6.59
CA GLY A 17 7.57 2.23 -6.16
C GLY A 17 7.29 3.70 -6.46
N ILE A 18 8.25 4.59 -6.18
CA ILE A 18 8.15 6.03 -6.48
C ILE A 18 8.03 6.25 -7.98
N THR A 19 8.86 5.60 -8.80
CA THR A 19 8.81 5.79 -10.25
C THR A 19 7.49 5.29 -10.86
N MET A 20 6.92 4.21 -10.32
CA MET A 20 5.59 3.72 -10.71
C MET A 20 4.50 4.75 -10.40
N ILE A 21 4.52 5.34 -9.20
CA ILE A 21 3.55 6.36 -8.78
C ILE A 21 3.73 7.66 -9.59
N LEU A 22 4.98 8.08 -9.84
CA LEU A 22 5.27 9.24 -10.68
C LEU A 22 4.81 9.03 -12.12
N SER A 23 4.96 7.82 -12.66
CA SER A 23 4.47 7.46 -13.99
C SER A 23 2.94 7.62 -14.08
N LEU A 24 2.22 7.23 -13.02
CA LEU A 24 0.78 7.44 -12.90
C LEU A 24 0.39 8.93 -12.83
N MET A 25 1.19 9.74 -12.14
CA MET A 25 0.98 11.19 -12.06
C MET A 25 1.19 11.92 -13.40
N GLY A 26 1.56 11.20 -14.45
CA GLY A 26 1.46 11.69 -15.82
C GLY A 26 2.56 12.68 -16.19
N ILE A 27 3.82 12.40 -15.85
CA ILE A 27 5.00 13.12 -16.39
C ILE A 27 5.20 12.85 -17.91
N HIS A 28 4.11 12.54 -18.62
CA HIS A 28 4.00 12.27 -20.03
C HIS A 28 2.74 13.02 -20.55
N LEU A 29 2.80 13.56 -21.76
CA LEU A 29 1.72 14.38 -22.37
C LEU A 29 0.35 13.70 -22.34
N GLY A 30 0.29 12.36 -22.42
CA GLY A 30 -0.96 11.60 -22.34
C GLY A 30 -1.61 11.60 -20.94
N GLY A 31 -0.81 11.62 -19.88
CA GLY A 31 -1.30 11.64 -18.50
C GLY A 31 -1.92 13.00 -18.13
N LEU A 32 -1.32 14.10 -18.62
CA LEU A 32 -1.85 15.44 -18.40
C LEU A 32 -3.21 15.64 -19.08
N PHE A 33 -3.37 15.11 -20.30
CA PHE A 33 -4.65 15.15 -21.01
C PHE A 33 -5.72 14.29 -20.30
N GLY A 34 -5.35 13.08 -19.86
CA GLY A 34 -6.21 12.24 -19.03
C GLY A 34 -6.64 12.93 -17.74
N LEU A 35 -5.74 13.65 -17.09
CA LEU A 35 -6.04 14.40 -15.86
C LEU A 35 -7.02 15.55 -16.13
N ILE A 36 -6.84 16.33 -17.20
CA ILE A 36 -7.77 17.41 -17.57
C ILE A 36 -9.16 16.85 -17.90
N VAL A 37 -9.22 15.82 -18.74
CA VAL A 37 -10.49 15.21 -19.16
C VAL A 37 -11.20 14.54 -17.97
N GLY A 38 -10.46 13.77 -17.17
CA GLY A 38 -10.99 13.10 -16.00
C GLY A 38 -11.43 14.06 -14.90
N ALA A 39 -10.67 15.15 -14.65
CA ALA A 39 -11.07 16.20 -13.72
C ALA A 39 -12.32 16.95 -14.22
N GLY A 40 -12.43 17.20 -15.53
CA GLY A 40 -13.62 17.79 -16.14
C GLY A 40 -14.85 16.90 -15.98
N LEU A 41 -14.71 15.59 -16.17
CA LEU A 41 -15.77 14.60 -15.92
C LEU A 41 -16.18 14.56 -14.45
N LEU A 42 -15.22 14.57 -13.51
CA LEU A 42 -15.52 14.64 -12.08
C LEU A 42 -16.25 15.93 -11.71
N TYR A 43 -15.80 17.08 -12.21
CA TYR A 43 -16.45 18.36 -11.97
C TYR A 43 -17.89 18.35 -12.52
N TRP A 44 -18.08 17.82 -13.73
CA TRP A 44 -19.42 17.73 -14.32
C TRP A 44 -20.33 16.76 -13.57
N GLY A 45 -19.81 15.60 -13.16
CA GLY A 45 -20.51 14.65 -12.30
C GLY A 45 -20.92 15.28 -10.98
N TYR A 46 -20.00 16.01 -10.33
CA TYR A 46 -20.26 16.71 -9.08
C TYR A 46 -21.29 17.85 -9.24
N SER A 47 -21.18 18.68 -10.29
CA SER A 47 -22.19 19.71 -10.59
C SER A 47 -23.57 19.11 -10.79
N ARG A 48 -23.65 17.98 -11.51
CA ARG A 48 -24.92 17.28 -11.77
C ARG A 48 -25.50 16.64 -10.51
N TRP A 49 -24.65 16.16 -9.61
CA TRP A 49 -25.05 15.70 -8.28
C TRP A 49 -25.63 16.86 -7.46
N GLN A 50 -24.93 18.00 -7.43
CA GLN A 50 -25.33 19.18 -6.68
C GLN A 50 -26.65 19.78 -7.19
N GLU A 51 -26.88 19.80 -8.50
CA GLU A 51 -28.12 20.29 -9.11
C GLU A 51 -29.34 19.40 -8.81
N ARG A 52 -29.14 18.08 -8.75
CA ARG A 52 -30.24 17.11 -8.56
C ARG A 52 -30.45 16.68 -7.12
N GLY A 53 -29.48 16.91 -6.24
CA GLY A 53 -29.52 16.50 -4.83
C GLY A 53 -29.52 14.98 -4.61
N GLU A 54 -29.44 14.18 -5.68
CA GLU A 54 -29.59 12.73 -5.65
C GLU A 54 -28.49 12.04 -6.46
N TRP A 55 -28.03 10.89 -5.96
CA TRP A 55 -27.10 10.02 -6.66
C TRP A 55 -27.82 9.26 -7.77
N SER A 56 -27.94 9.90 -8.94
CA SER A 56 -28.43 9.23 -10.15
C SER A 56 -27.39 8.24 -10.68
N PHE A 57 -27.86 7.14 -11.27
CA PHE A 57 -27.03 6.13 -11.93
C PHE A 57 -26.07 6.76 -12.96
N GLY A 58 -26.52 7.78 -13.69
CA GLY A 58 -25.67 8.52 -14.64
C GLY A 58 -24.54 9.31 -13.97
N THR A 59 -24.81 9.90 -12.81
CA THR A 59 -23.82 10.64 -12.02
C THR A 59 -22.72 9.71 -11.50
N ILE A 60 -23.12 8.53 -11.01
CA ILE A 60 -22.20 7.48 -10.54
C ILE A 60 -21.28 7.04 -11.68
N ILE A 61 -21.84 6.80 -12.87
CA ILE A 61 -21.06 6.40 -14.04
C ILE A 61 -20.07 7.49 -14.44
N ILE A 62 -20.50 8.76 -14.51
CA ILE A 62 -19.63 9.88 -14.89
C ILE A 62 -18.46 10.01 -13.91
N ILE A 63 -18.74 9.92 -12.61
CA ILE A 63 -17.70 10.01 -11.57
C ILE A 63 -16.76 8.81 -11.68
N ALA A 64 -17.29 7.59 -11.78
CA ALA A 64 -16.49 6.38 -11.93
C ALA A 64 -15.60 6.43 -13.17
N LEU A 65 -16.12 6.91 -14.31
CA LEU A 65 -15.37 7.07 -15.55
C LEU A 65 -14.27 8.14 -15.42
N GLY A 66 -14.59 9.27 -14.80
CA GLY A 66 -13.64 10.34 -14.53
C GLY A 66 -12.48 9.86 -13.64
N THR A 67 -12.80 9.16 -12.55
CA THR A 67 -11.80 8.51 -11.68
C THR A 67 -10.97 7.50 -12.47
N LEU A 68 -11.60 6.63 -13.25
CA LEU A 68 -10.90 5.62 -14.05
C LEU A 68 -9.89 6.27 -15.02
N ILE A 69 -10.27 7.37 -15.66
CA ILE A 69 -9.39 8.09 -16.60
C ILE A 69 -8.21 8.75 -15.88
N ILE A 70 -8.43 9.38 -14.71
CA ILE A 70 -7.35 9.98 -13.91
C ILE A 70 -6.33 8.94 -13.49
N PHE A 71 -6.80 7.75 -13.09
CA PHE A 71 -5.93 6.64 -12.73
C PHE A 71 -5.43 5.84 -13.95
N GLY A 72 -5.61 6.32 -15.20
CA GLY A 72 -5.09 5.63 -16.39
C GLY A 72 -5.70 4.25 -16.65
N GLY A 73 -6.93 4.01 -16.19
CA GLY A 73 -7.62 2.72 -16.29
C GLY A 73 -7.44 1.83 -15.07
N LEU A 74 -7.91 0.58 -15.19
CA LEU A 74 -7.64 -0.46 -14.19
C LEU A 74 -6.14 -0.70 -14.00
N GLY A 75 -5.35 -0.58 -15.07
CA GLY A 75 -3.90 -0.75 -15.04
C GLY A 75 -3.19 0.23 -14.10
N GLY A 76 -3.63 1.49 -14.04
CA GLY A 76 -3.00 2.45 -13.13
C GLY A 76 -3.49 2.34 -11.69
N ILE A 77 -4.73 1.87 -11.44
CA ILE A 77 -5.17 1.47 -10.10
C ILE A 77 -4.31 0.32 -9.57
N ILE A 78 -4.08 -0.70 -10.40
CA ILE A 78 -3.22 -1.85 -10.06
C ILE A 78 -1.77 -1.37 -9.83
N SER A 79 -1.27 -0.48 -10.69
CA SER A 79 0.08 0.08 -10.55
C SER A 79 0.23 0.93 -9.28
N LEU A 80 -0.81 1.65 -8.88
CA LEU A 80 -0.84 2.40 -7.62
C LEU A 80 -0.76 1.45 -6.42
N LEU A 81 -1.58 0.40 -6.41
CA LEU A 81 -1.57 -0.62 -5.35
C LEU A 81 -0.20 -1.28 -5.21
N ILE A 82 0.39 -1.70 -6.33
CA ILE A 82 1.73 -2.30 -6.38
C ILE A 82 2.78 -1.28 -5.92
N GLY A 83 2.70 -0.03 -6.39
CA GLY A 83 3.62 1.05 -6.01
C GLY A 83 3.60 1.33 -4.50
N ILE A 84 2.41 1.40 -3.89
CA ILE A 84 2.23 1.55 -2.45
C ILE A 84 2.82 0.35 -1.71
N LEU A 85 2.55 -0.87 -2.18
CA LEU A 85 3.09 -2.10 -1.58
C LEU A 85 4.63 -2.13 -1.62
N LEU A 86 5.23 -1.72 -2.75
CA LEU A 86 6.67 -1.63 -2.91
C LEU A 86 7.29 -0.53 -2.03
N LEU A 87 6.65 0.64 -1.92
CA LEU A 87 7.07 1.70 -1.01
C LEU A 87 7.06 1.21 0.44
N TYR A 88 5.95 0.63 0.86
CA TYR A 88 5.77 0.13 2.22
C TYR A 88 6.76 -1.01 2.51
N GLY A 89 6.90 -1.96 1.59
CA GLY A 89 7.84 -3.07 1.71
C GLY A 89 9.29 -2.59 1.79
N GLY A 90 9.66 -1.60 0.98
CA GLY A 90 11.01 -1.03 0.97
C GLY A 90 11.30 -0.24 2.23
N TYR A 91 10.36 0.61 2.66
CA TYR A 91 10.45 1.38 3.91
C TYR A 91 10.52 0.46 5.13
N ARG A 92 9.66 -0.56 5.21
CA ARG A 92 9.66 -1.57 6.27
C ARG A 92 10.96 -2.38 6.26
N MET A 93 11.50 -2.68 5.07
CA MET A 93 12.78 -3.37 4.96
C MET A 93 13.93 -2.52 5.54
N ILE A 94 14.02 -1.23 5.21
CA ILE A 94 15.06 -0.33 5.74
C ILE A 94 14.89 -0.10 7.25
N THR A 95 13.66 0.13 7.69
CA THR A 95 13.36 0.59 9.07
C THR A 95 13.26 -0.54 10.08
N SER A 96 12.95 -1.77 9.64
CA SER A 96 12.89 -2.92 10.54
C SER A 96 14.29 -3.24 11.07
N LYS A 97 14.58 -2.82 12.31
CA LYS A 97 15.72 -3.31 13.08
C LYS A 97 15.45 -4.77 13.42
N GLY A 98 15.94 -5.67 12.55
CA GLY A 98 16.19 -7.08 12.86
C GLY A 98 15.15 -7.82 13.70
N LYS A 99 13.85 -7.62 13.47
CA LYS A 99 12.84 -8.56 13.98
C LYS A 99 12.45 -9.46 12.82
N ASN A 100 12.70 -10.75 13.03
CA ASN A 100 12.61 -11.85 12.09
C ASN A 100 11.51 -11.68 11.06
N ARG A 101 11.88 -11.92 9.80
CA ARG A 101 10.95 -12.47 8.82
C ARG A 101 10.56 -13.83 9.37
N ASP A 102 9.37 -13.89 9.94
CA ASP A 102 8.46 -15.02 9.76
C ASP A 102 7.05 -14.48 10.00
N VAL A 103 6.12 -15.07 9.26
CA VAL A 103 4.66 -14.98 9.41
C VAL A 103 4.00 -13.75 8.76
N ILE A 104 3.38 -14.06 7.61
CA ILE A 104 2.12 -13.47 7.15
C ILE A 104 1.13 -13.66 8.29
N GLU A 105 0.71 -12.59 8.96
CA GLU A 105 -0.52 -12.60 9.75
C GLU A 105 -1.13 -11.20 9.63
N ASP A 106 -2.29 -11.16 8.97
CA ASP A 106 -3.36 -10.23 9.28
C ASP A 106 -3.49 -10.15 10.80
N ASP A 107 -3.53 -8.94 11.38
CA ASP A 107 -4.71 -8.61 12.16
C ASP A 107 -4.81 -7.12 12.47
N PHE A 108 -6.07 -6.72 12.49
CA PHE A 108 -6.58 -5.46 12.98
C PHE A 108 -6.34 -5.29 14.49
N ASP A 109 -6.33 -4.03 14.88
CA ASP A 109 -6.79 -3.47 16.16
C ASP A 109 -5.90 -3.41 17.42
N PHE A 110 -5.90 -2.17 17.93
CA PHE A 110 -6.01 -1.72 19.32
C PHE A 110 -4.96 -2.11 20.38
N ASP A 111 -4.19 -1.07 20.72
CA ASP A 111 -4.14 -0.46 22.06
C ASP A 111 -3.26 -1.05 23.17
N ASP A 112 -2.84 -0.07 23.97
CA ASP A 112 -1.95 0.03 25.10
C ASP A 112 -1.74 -1.17 26.02
N SER A 113 -0.45 -1.26 26.41
CA SER A 113 0.02 -1.65 27.74
C SER A 113 -0.18 -3.11 28.16
N TYR A 114 0.62 -3.53 29.15
CA TYR A 114 0.64 -4.83 29.81
C TYR A 114 1.59 -5.93 29.28
N GLN A 115 2.76 -5.92 29.95
CA GLN A 115 3.40 -7.08 30.55
C GLN A 115 4.00 -8.16 29.65
N ALA A 116 5.32 -8.05 29.55
CA ALA A 116 6.22 -9.16 29.35
C ALA A 116 5.97 -10.30 30.35
N LYS A 117 5.38 -11.39 29.87
CA LYS A 117 5.63 -12.74 30.41
C LYS A 117 5.63 -13.72 29.25
N ARG A 118 6.81 -13.95 28.67
CA ARG A 118 7.02 -14.99 27.66
C ARG A 118 6.67 -16.34 28.32
N LYS A 119 5.59 -16.95 27.84
CA LYS A 119 5.09 -18.28 28.26
C LYS A 119 5.19 -19.21 27.06
N TYR A 120 6.40 -19.42 26.57
CA TYR A 120 6.73 -20.51 25.65
C TYR A 120 8.16 -20.92 25.99
N ASP A 121 8.31 -21.89 26.88
CA ASP A 121 9.56 -22.63 27.05
C ASP A 121 9.73 -23.47 25.78
N SER A 122 10.92 -23.43 25.17
CA SER A 122 11.17 -24.12 23.91
C SER A 122 11.36 -25.62 24.17
N PHE A 123 11.14 -26.46 23.15
CA PHE A 123 11.34 -27.92 23.25
C PHE A 123 12.73 -28.30 23.78
N ASP A 124 13.74 -27.47 23.51
CA ASP A 124 15.11 -27.68 24.00
C ASP A 124 15.20 -27.53 25.52
N ASP A 125 14.42 -26.61 26.12
CA ASP A 125 14.37 -26.39 27.57
C ASP A 125 13.69 -27.57 28.30
N GLU A 126 12.69 -28.21 27.67
CA GLU A 126 12.09 -29.44 28.21
C GLU A 126 13.02 -30.65 28.08
N PHE A 127 13.77 -30.74 26.98
CA PHE A 127 14.67 -31.86 26.71
C PHE A 127 15.86 -31.89 27.68
N ASP A 128 16.47 -30.74 27.94
CA ASP A 128 17.58 -30.61 28.90
C ASP A 128 17.16 -31.00 30.33
N ARG A 129 15.89 -30.77 30.68
CA ARG A 129 15.35 -31.11 32.00
C ARG A 129 15.11 -32.61 32.18
N LEU A 130 14.83 -33.33 31.10
CA LEU A 130 14.64 -34.78 31.09
C LEU A 130 15.97 -35.54 31.15
N MET A 131 17.04 -35.00 30.55
CA MET A 131 18.37 -35.63 30.51
C MET A 131 19.19 -35.44 31.79
N ASN A 132 18.90 -34.41 32.59
CA ASN A 132 19.62 -34.10 33.84
C ASN A 132 18.93 -34.65 35.12
N LYS A 133 18.12 -35.70 35.00
CA LYS A 133 17.53 -36.42 36.15
C LYS A 133 17.96 -37.88 36.15
#